data_AF-A0A411WWA9-F1
#
_entry.id   AF-A0A411WWA9-F1
#
_cell.length_a   1.000
_cell.length_b   1.000
_cell.length_c   1.000
_cell.angle_alpha   90.00
_cell.angle_beta   90.00
_cell.angle_gamma   90.00
#
_symmetry.space_group_name_H-M   'P 1'
#
loop_
_entity.id
_entity.type
_entity.pdbx_description
1 polymer ?
#
loop_
_entity_poly.entity_id
_entity_poly.type
_entity_poly.pdbx_seq_one_letter_code
_entity_poly.pdbx_strand_id
1 'polypeptide(L)'
;MDMILRAVLTVLFWSAGLFGLFNYSAVVEEVRAVGLPFAGVVAAGTILLQLGGSLLVIANVGKLGWVGAVALAIFTLLTIPFGHAFWNFPEPRRTAELHIALEHLTVVGGLLLAAWYLKRA
;
A
#
# COMPACT_ATOMS: atom_id res chain seq x y z
N MET A 1 -17.21 -5.93 10.41
CA MET A 1 -15.84 -5.52 10.73
C MET A 1 -15.94 -4.07 11.14
N ASP A 2 -15.61 -3.79 12.38
CA ASP A 2 -15.76 -2.45 12.95
C ASP A 2 -14.95 -1.39 12.19
N MET A 3 -15.36 -0.12 12.24
CA MET A 3 -14.64 0.97 11.57
C MET A 3 -13.22 1.16 12.11
N ILE A 4 -13.02 0.98 13.41
CA ILE A 4 -11.70 1.13 14.05
C ILE A 4 -10.75 0.06 13.52
N LEU A 5 -11.20 -1.19 13.41
CA LEU A 5 -10.39 -2.28 12.86
C LEU A 5 -9.95 -2.00 11.42
N ARG A 6 -10.84 -1.38 10.62
CA ARG A 6 -10.54 -0.98 9.24
C ARG A 6 -9.54 0.16 9.18
N ALA A 7 -9.65 1.13 10.08
CA ALA A 7 -8.72 2.24 10.19
C ALA A 7 -7.31 1.77 10.63
N VAL A 8 -7.24 0.83 11.58
CA VAL A 8 -5.98 0.21 12.01
C VAL A 8 -5.36 -0.64 10.91
N LEU A 9 -6.16 -1.49 10.25
CA LEU A 9 -5.69 -2.32 9.13
C LEU A 9 -5.06 -1.47 8.01
N THR A 10 -5.60 -0.27 7.77
CA THR A 10 -5.16 0.62 6.70
C THR A 10 -4.17 1.70 7.15
N VAL A 11 -3.70 1.66 8.41
CA VAL A 11 -2.86 2.72 9.00
C VAL A 11 -1.62 3.05 8.20
N LEU A 12 -0.93 2.02 7.69
CA LEU A 12 0.26 2.16 6.87
C LEU A 12 -0.02 3.00 5.61
N PHE A 13 -1.19 2.82 4.98
CA PHE A 13 -1.52 3.47 3.73
C PHE A 13 -1.92 4.93 3.92
N TRP A 14 -2.85 5.23 4.83
CA TRP A 14 -3.29 6.61 4.98
C TRP A 14 -2.21 7.48 5.63
N SER A 15 -1.36 6.94 6.50
CA SER A 15 -0.19 7.68 7.02
C SER A 15 0.82 7.99 5.92
N ALA A 16 1.18 7.02 5.07
CA ALA A 16 2.05 7.24 3.91
C ALA A 16 1.44 8.22 2.89
N GLY A 17 0.15 8.09 2.61
CA GLY A 17 -0.57 9.00 1.71
C GLY A 17 -0.61 10.44 2.23
N LEU A 18 -0.85 10.63 3.54
CA LEU A 18 -0.78 11.95 4.16
C LEU A 18 0.63 12.52 4.11
N PHE A 19 1.65 11.72 4.42
CA PHE A 19 3.05 12.13 4.26
C PHE A 19 3.32 12.61 2.83
N GLY A 20 2.88 11.85 1.82
CA GLY A 20 3.05 12.19 0.42
C GLY A 20 2.32 13.45 -0.04
N LEU A 21 1.16 13.77 0.55
CA LEU A 21 0.47 15.04 0.26
C LEU A 21 1.29 16.26 0.69
N PHE A 22 1.94 16.17 1.86
CA PHE A 22 2.75 17.28 2.38
C PHE A 22 4.20 17.25 1.87
N ASN A 23 4.67 16.11 1.37
CA ASN A 23 6.05 15.90 0.92
C ASN A 23 6.10 15.29 -0.48
N TYR A 24 5.30 15.84 -1.41
CA TYR A 24 5.16 15.28 -2.75
C TYR A 24 6.49 15.12 -3.48
N SER A 25 7.39 16.10 -3.39
CA SER A 25 8.73 16.03 -4.01
C SER A 25 9.56 14.86 -3.51
N ALA A 26 9.42 14.47 -2.23
CA ALA A 26 10.12 13.30 -1.69
C ALA A 26 9.61 12.00 -2.32
N VAL A 27 8.29 11.86 -2.48
CA VAL A 27 7.67 10.69 -3.12
C VAL A 27 8.07 10.59 -4.60
N VAL A 28 8.13 11.71 -5.32
CA VAL A 28 8.59 11.74 -6.73
C VAL A 28 10.03 11.20 -6.83
N GLU A 29 10.88 11.56 -5.87
CA GLU A 29 12.28 11.15 -5.86
C GLU A 29 12.47 9.68 -5.47
N GLU A 30 11.64 9.15 -4.57
CA GLU A 30 11.57 7.71 -4.30
C GLU A 30 11.17 6.94 -5.57
N VAL A 31 10.12 7.38 -6.26
CA VAL A 31 9.67 6.76 -7.52
C VAL A 31 10.74 6.84 -8.61
N ARG A 32 11.47 7.96 -8.69
CA ARG A 32 12.61 8.11 -9.61
C ARG A 32 13.75 7.16 -9.25
N ALA A 33 14.05 6.98 -7.97
CA ALA A 33 15.08 6.05 -7.50
C ALA A 33 14.75 4.58 -7.81
N VAL A 34 13.45 4.24 -7.81
CA VAL A 34 12.96 2.92 -8.27
C VAL A 34 13.08 2.74 -9.79
N GLY A 35 13.22 3.83 -10.55
CA GLY A 35 13.42 3.78 -12.01
C GLY A 35 12.12 3.73 -12.82
N LEU A 36 10.97 4.09 -12.23
CA LEU A 36 9.68 4.12 -12.94
C LEU A 36 9.58 5.35 -13.85
N PRO A 37 9.03 5.21 -15.07
CA PRO A 37 8.77 6.35 -15.95
C PRO A 37 7.66 7.23 -15.37
N PHE A 38 7.64 8.51 -15.76
CA PHE A 38 6.63 9.48 -15.32
C PHE A 38 6.49 9.58 -13.79
N ALA A 39 7.62 9.72 -13.08
CA ALA A 39 7.68 9.69 -11.62
C ALA A 39 6.66 10.60 -10.91
N GLY A 40 6.37 11.79 -11.45
CA GLY A 40 5.33 12.68 -10.93
C GLY A 40 3.93 12.06 -10.97
N VAL A 41 3.54 11.48 -12.10
CA VAL A 41 2.21 10.86 -12.28
C VAL A 41 2.08 9.63 -11.40
N VAL A 42 3.12 8.79 -11.35
CA VAL A 42 3.14 7.60 -10.50
C VAL A 42 3.07 7.99 -9.01
N ALA A 43 3.84 8.98 -8.56
CA ALA A 43 3.77 9.48 -7.19
C ALA A 43 2.36 9.98 -6.82
N ALA A 44 1.73 10.78 -7.70
CA ALA A 44 0.38 11.25 -7.50
C ALA A 44 -0.64 10.09 -7.45
N GLY A 45 -0.50 9.12 -8.36
CA GLY A 45 -1.33 7.92 -8.39
C GLY A 45 -1.19 7.07 -7.13
N THR A 46 0.03 6.89 -6.62
CA THR A 46 0.31 6.20 -5.36
C THR A 46 -0.39 6.88 -4.18
N ILE A 47 -0.24 8.20 -4.05
CA ILE A 47 -0.88 8.97 -2.96
C ILE A 47 -2.41 8.86 -3.03
N LEU A 48 -2.98 9.03 -4.23
CA LEU A 48 -4.42 8.91 -4.44
C LEU A 48 -4.93 7.51 -4.14
N LEU A 49 -4.19 6.47 -4.52
CA LEU A 49 -4.53 5.07 -4.25
C LEU A 49 -4.47 4.77 -2.75
N GLN A 50 -3.42 5.23 -2.07
CA GLN A 50 -3.25 5.03 -0.63
C GLN A 50 -4.37 5.70 0.18
N LEU A 51 -4.67 6.97 -0.11
CA LEU A 51 -5.71 7.72 0.60
C LEU A 51 -7.12 7.27 0.19
N GLY A 52 -7.38 7.18 -1.11
CA GLY A 52 -8.68 6.78 -1.64
C GLY A 52 -9.02 5.33 -1.29
N GLY A 53 -8.06 4.42 -1.42
CA GLY A 53 -8.22 3.02 -1.02
C GLY A 53 -8.50 2.88 0.47
N SER A 54 -7.75 3.60 1.33
CA SER A 54 -7.99 3.59 2.78
C SER A 54 -9.36 4.14 3.13
N LEU A 55 -9.75 5.27 2.54
CA LEU A 55 -11.05 5.89 2.77
C LEU A 55 -12.20 4.96 2.34
N LEU A 56 -12.07 4.29 1.19
CA LEU A 56 -13.05 3.30 0.73
C LEU A 56 -13.19 2.15 1.72
N VAL A 57 -12.09 1.61 2.24
CA VAL A 57 -12.11 0.52 3.22
C VAL A 57 -12.77 0.99 4.54
N ILE A 58 -12.33 2.12 5.09
CA ILE A 58 -12.79 2.64 6.38
C ILE A 58 -14.28 3.04 6.33
N ALA A 59 -14.67 3.82 5.32
CA ALA A 59 -16.04 4.30 5.23
C ALA A 59 -16.99 3.21 4.68
N ASN A 60 -16.50 2.32 3.81
CA ASN A 60 -17.29 1.29 3.13
C ASN A 60 -18.60 1.82 2.51
N VAL A 61 -18.54 3.05 1.95
CA VAL A 61 -19.70 3.68 1.32
C VAL A 61 -20.18 2.84 0.14
N GLY A 62 -21.49 2.58 0.08
CA GLY A 62 -22.09 1.80 -1.01
C GLY A 62 -21.57 0.36 -1.12
N LYS A 63 -21.01 -0.22 -0.05
CA LYS A 63 -20.38 -1.56 -0.03
C LYS A 63 -19.17 -1.69 -0.98
N LEU A 64 -18.47 -0.59 -1.24
CA LEU A 64 -17.29 -0.56 -2.11
C LEU A 64 -15.96 -0.76 -1.35
N GLY A 65 -15.98 -1.00 -0.03
CA GLY A 65 -14.76 -1.15 0.76
C GLY A 65 -13.89 -2.34 0.34
N TRP A 66 -14.48 -3.38 -0.24
CA TRP A 66 -13.72 -4.50 -0.80
C TRP A 66 -12.86 -4.08 -1.99
N VAL A 67 -13.31 -3.11 -2.80
CA VAL A 67 -12.55 -2.59 -3.94
C VAL A 67 -11.30 -1.88 -3.45
N GLY A 68 -11.45 -1.02 -2.44
CA GLY A 68 -10.31 -0.36 -1.80
C GLY A 68 -9.30 -1.36 -1.23
N ALA A 69 -9.78 -2.40 -0.54
CA ALA A 69 -8.92 -3.43 0.03
C ALA A 69 -8.15 -4.22 -1.03
N VAL A 70 -8.81 -4.61 -2.14
CA VAL A 70 -8.14 -5.29 -3.26
C VAL A 70 -7.12 -4.37 -3.93
N ALA A 71 -7.47 -3.11 -4.16
CA ALA A 71 -6.57 -2.15 -4.79
C ALA A 71 -5.31 -1.90 -3.96
N LEU A 72 -5.47 -1.74 -2.63
CA LEU A 72 -4.35 -1.64 -1.69
C LEU A 72 -3.52 -2.93 -1.65
N ALA A 73 -4.15 -4.11 -1.72
CA ALA A 73 -3.44 -5.38 -1.72
C ALA A 73 -2.55 -5.55 -2.97
N ILE A 74 -3.08 -5.19 -4.14
CA ILE A 74 -2.30 -5.19 -5.39
C ILE A 74 -1.14 -4.22 -5.29
N PHE A 75 -1.38 -3.00 -4.79
CA PHE A 75 -0.33 -2.01 -4.56
C PHE A 75 0.79 -2.55 -3.67
N THR A 76 0.45 -3.10 -2.49
CA THR A 76 1.44 -3.68 -1.56
C THR A 76 2.20 -4.84 -2.18
N LEU A 77 1.55 -5.66 -3.01
CA LEU A 77 2.26 -6.74 -3.70
C LEU A 77 3.26 -6.21 -4.72
N LEU A 78 2.92 -5.12 -5.42
CA LEU A 78 3.80 -4.49 -6.40
C LEU A 78 5.02 -3.81 -5.74
N THR A 79 4.92 -3.33 -4.49
CA THR A 79 6.10 -2.73 -3.83
C THR A 79 7.23 -3.74 -3.57
N ILE A 80 6.95 -5.05 -3.56
CA ILE A 80 7.98 -6.07 -3.35
C ILE A 80 9.00 -6.09 -4.51
N PRO A 81 8.64 -6.39 -5.78
CA PRO A 81 9.61 -6.43 -6.86
C PRO A 81 10.22 -5.06 -7.19
N PHE A 82 9.54 -3.96 -6.89
CA PHE A 82 10.02 -2.61 -7.20
C PHE A 82 10.88 -1.98 -6.09
N GLY A 83 10.51 -2.17 -4.83
CA GLY A 83 11.19 -1.55 -3.68
C GLY A 83 12.03 -2.51 -2.86
N HIS A 84 11.59 -3.77 -2.75
CA HIS A 84 12.14 -4.76 -1.82
C HIS A 84 12.52 -6.07 -2.52
N ALA A 85 13.10 -5.97 -3.73
CA ALA A 85 13.60 -7.10 -4.49
C ALA A 85 14.82 -7.70 -3.80
N PHE A 86 14.60 -8.39 -2.68
CA PHE A 86 15.64 -8.88 -1.76
C PHE A 86 16.69 -9.74 -2.48
N TRP A 87 16.28 -10.45 -3.53
CA TRP A 87 17.15 -11.26 -4.39
C TRP A 87 18.23 -10.46 -5.14
N ASN A 88 18.09 -9.15 -5.27
CA ASN A 88 19.07 -8.27 -5.92
C ASN A 88 20.11 -7.67 -4.96
N PHE A 89 19.96 -7.86 -3.64
CA PHE A 89 20.86 -7.26 -2.65
C PHE A 89 21.88 -8.27 -2.08
N PRO A 90 23.07 -7.81 -1.67
CA PRO A 90 24.02 -8.61 -0.88
C PRO A 90 23.65 -8.62 0.61
N GLU A 91 24.24 -9.53 1.39
CA GLU A 91 24.11 -9.51 2.85
C GLU A 91 24.87 -8.32 3.47
N PRO A 92 24.37 -7.73 4.58
CA PRO A 92 23.20 -8.13 5.38
C PRO A 92 21.85 -7.59 4.87
N ARG A 93 21.87 -6.75 3.82
CA ARG A 93 20.68 -6.04 3.33
C ARG A 93 19.63 -7.00 2.77
N ARG A 94 20.05 -8.06 2.08
CA ARG A 94 19.14 -9.11 1.57
C ARG A 94 18.18 -9.63 2.64
N THR A 95 18.70 -9.98 3.81
CA THR A 95 17.88 -10.50 4.91
C THR A 95 16.89 -9.45 5.43
N ALA A 96 17.32 -8.19 5.54
CA ALA A 96 16.42 -7.09 5.96
C ALA A 96 15.29 -6.86 4.95
N GLU A 97 15.59 -6.83 3.65
CA GLU A 97 14.59 -6.64 2.59
C GLU A 97 13.64 -7.86 2.47
N LEU A 98 14.12 -9.08 2.76
CA LEU A 98 13.28 -10.27 2.84
C LEU A 98 12.24 -10.15 3.96
N HIS A 99 12.62 -9.66 5.15
CA HIS A 99 11.66 -9.44 6.23
C HIS A 99 10.59 -8.42 5.84
N ILE A 100 10.97 -7.32 5.20
CA ILE A 100 10.00 -6.32 4.70
C ILE A 100 9.05 -6.94 3.67
N ALA A 101 9.56 -7.75 2.75
CA ALA A 101 8.73 -8.45 1.77
C ALA A 101 7.70 -9.41 2.43
N LEU A 102 8.10 -10.11 3.50
CA LEU A 102 7.21 -10.99 4.26
C LEU A 102 6.17 -10.20 5.07
N GLU A 103 6.54 -9.05 5.64
CA GLU A 103 5.60 -8.13 6.29
C GLU A 103 4.56 -7.61 5.29
N HIS A 104 4.99 -7.21 4.09
CA HIS A 104 4.08 -6.81 3.01
C HIS A 104 3.13 -7.93 2.60
N LEU A 105 3.63 -9.17 2.47
CA LEU A 105 2.79 -10.32 2.15
C LEU A 105 1.73 -10.59 3.25
N THR A 106 2.11 -10.39 4.51
CA THR A 106 1.19 -10.50 5.65
C THR A 106 0.10 -9.43 5.59
N VAL A 107 0.45 -8.18 5.28
CA VAL A 107 -0.51 -7.08 5.07
C VAL A 107 -1.46 -7.39 3.91
N VAL A 108 -0.95 -7.94 2.80
CA VAL A 108 -1.77 -8.39 1.67
C VAL A 108 -2.81 -9.42 2.14
N GLY A 109 -2.40 -10.41 2.94
CA GLY A 109 -3.31 -11.39 3.52
C GLY A 109 -4.43 -10.73 4.35
N GLY A 110 -4.09 -9.77 5.22
CA GLY A 110 -5.06 -9.01 6.00
C GLY A 110 -6.05 -8.21 5.14
N LEU A 111 -5.57 -7.57 4.08
CA LEU A 111 -6.41 -6.85 3.13
C LEU A 111 -7.34 -7.76 2.33
N LEU A 112 -6.87 -8.94 1.89
CA LEU A 112 -7.71 -9.91 1.20
C LEU A 112 -8.81 -10.48 2.10
N LEU A 113 -8.51 -10.75 3.38
CA LEU A 113 -9.52 -11.13 4.37
C LEU A 113 -10.55 -10.02 4.58
N ALA A 114 -10.09 -8.77 4.69
CA ALA A 114 -10.99 -7.61 4.79
C ALA A 114 -11.87 -7.46 3.53
N ALA A 115 -11.29 -7.63 2.33
CA ALA A 115 -12.04 -7.57 1.07
C ALA A 115 -13.12 -8.65 1.01
N TRP A 116 -12.76 -9.89 1.37
CA TRP A 116 -13.68 -11.01 1.41
C TRP A 116 -14.84 -10.76 2.39
N TYR A 117 -14.54 -10.22 3.58
CA TYR A 117 -15.55 -9.88 4.57
C TYR A 117 -16.47 -8.75 4.08
N LEU A 118 -15.89 -7.64 3.59
CA LEU A 118 -16.62 -6.44 3.17
C LEU A 118 -17.50 -6.67 1.94
N LYS A 119 -17.13 -7.60 1.06
CA LYS A 119 -17.96 -7.98 -0.09
C LYS A 119 -19.24 -8.74 0.31
N ARG A 120 -19.23 -9.39 1.47
CA ARG A 120 -20.34 -10.25 1.95
C ARG A 120 -21.26 -9.56 2.96
N ALA A 121 -20.79 -8.49 3.61
CA ALA A 121 -21.58 -7.67 4.53
C ALA A 121 -22.55 -6.75 3.77
#